data_AF-A0A5C6FST2-F1
#
_entry.id   AF-A0A5C6FST2-F1
#
_cell.length_a   1.000
_cell.length_b   1.000
_cell.length_c   1.000
_cell.angle_alpha   90.00
_cell.angle_beta   90.00
_cell.angle_gamma   90.00
#
_symmetry.space_group_name_H-M   'P 1'
#
loop_
_entity.id
_entity.type
_entity.pdbx_description
1 polymer ?
#
loop_
_entity_poly.entity_id
_entity_poly.type
_entity_poly.pdbx_seq_one_letter_code
_entity_poly.pdbx_strand_id
1 'polypeptide(L)'
;MRCAPTTNFTNAGIATFIFAMSGSAWAQTSSGSTIVQYGTMHEAIGKQQHQGRVLLNDLSSKKHFHGVGALEGLAGEVTIDDGQVYVTSLDDEGESSRHRRPKG
;
A
#
# COMPACT_ATOMS: atom_id res chain seq x y z
N MET A 1 -26.55 30.13 10.34
CA MET A 1 -27.80 30.12 9.55
C MET A 1 -28.43 28.74 9.70
N ARG A 2 -29.70 28.71 10.11
CA ARG A 2 -30.45 27.51 10.51
C ARG A 2 -30.90 26.72 9.28
N CYS A 3 -31.03 25.39 9.42
CA CYS A 3 -32.34 24.73 9.34
C CYS A 3 -32.21 23.21 9.54
N ALA A 4 -32.86 22.72 10.59
CA ALA A 4 -33.50 21.40 10.59
C ALA A 4 -34.97 21.60 10.15
N PRO A 5 -35.60 20.56 9.62
CA PRO A 5 -36.95 20.26 10.08
C PRO A 5 -37.08 18.79 10.49
N THR A 6 -37.55 18.60 11.72
CA THR A 6 -38.19 17.38 12.21
C THR A 6 -39.59 17.27 11.60
N THR A 7 -39.92 16.11 11.03
CA THR A 7 -41.31 15.69 10.82
C THR A 7 -41.44 14.20 11.10
N ASN A 8 -42.14 13.90 12.20
CA ASN A 8 -42.66 12.57 12.53
C ASN A 8 -43.78 12.23 11.54
N PHE A 9 -43.81 10.99 11.04
CA PHE A 9 -44.99 10.42 10.38
C PHE A 9 -45.45 9.19 11.14
N THR A 10 -46.68 9.27 11.63
CA THR A 10 -47.44 8.24 12.32
C THR A 10 -48.16 7.36 11.30
N ASN A 11 -47.94 6.05 11.39
CA ASN A 11 -48.86 4.92 11.16
C ASN A 11 -49.86 4.95 9.97
N ALA A 12 -49.69 4.02 9.02
CA ALA A 12 -50.78 3.23 8.41
C ALA A 12 -50.19 2.23 7.40
N GLY A 13 -50.50 0.94 7.57
CA GLY A 13 -50.03 -0.14 6.71
C GLY A 13 -50.58 -0.04 5.29
N ILE A 14 -49.69 -0.20 4.32
CA ILE A 14 -49.99 -0.72 2.98
C ILE A 14 -48.83 -1.63 2.61
N ALA A 15 -49.10 -2.94 2.58
CA ALA A 15 -48.15 -3.94 2.13
C ALA A 15 -48.00 -3.83 0.61
N THR A 16 -46.92 -3.20 0.14
CA THR A 16 -46.48 -3.28 -1.26
C THR A 16 -45.25 -4.17 -1.31
N PHE A 17 -45.47 -5.43 -1.67
CA PHE A 17 -44.41 -6.41 -1.96
C PHE A 17 -43.71 -5.98 -3.26
N ILE A 18 -42.68 -5.14 -3.15
CA ILE A 18 -41.81 -4.83 -4.28
C ILE A 18 -40.89 -6.03 -4.47
N PHE A 19 -41.18 -6.82 -5.51
CA PHE A 19 -40.31 -7.88 -6.02
C PHE A 19 -39.00 -7.24 -6.46
N ALA A 20 -38.00 -7.26 -5.57
CA ALA A 20 -36.67 -6.76 -5.85
C ALA A 20 -36.05 -7.61 -6.97
N MET A 21 -35.97 -7.07 -8.18
CA MET A 21 -35.07 -7.59 -9.19
C MET A 21 -33.66 -7.53 -8.61
N SER A 22 -33.17 -8.68 -8.17
CA SER A 22 -31.77 -8.87 -7.82
C SER A 22 -30.97 -8.81 -9.12
N GLY A 23 -30.69 -7.59 -9.58
CA GLY A 23 -29.65 -7.35 -10.54
C GLY A 23 -28.36 -7.85 -9.89
N SER A 24 -27.84 -8.97 -10.38
CA SER A 24 -26.49 -9.40 -10.05
C SER A 24 -25.57 -8.27 -10.50
N ALA A 25 -25.18 -7.39 -9.59
CA ALA A 25 -24.02 -6.54 -9.79
C ALA A 25 -22.83 -7.49 -9.75
N TRP A 26 -22.40 -7.95 -10.93
CA TRP A 26 -21.11 -8.60 -11.06
C TRP A 26 -20.08 -7.55 -10.66
N ALA A 27 -19.59 -7.63 -9.43
CA ALA A 27 -18.43 -6.88 -9.02
C ALA A 27 -17.30 -7.35 -9.93
N GLN A 28 -16.92 -6.52 -10.89
CA GLN A 28 -15.67 -6.70 -11.60
C GLN A 28 -14.58 -6.63 -10.53
N THR A 29 -14.06 -7.80 -10.15
CA THR A 29 -12.83 -7.87 -9.38
C THR A 29 -11.77 -7.29 -10.30
N SER A 30 -11.42 -6.03 -10.07
CA SER A 30 -10.21 -5.45 -10.58
C SER A 30 -9.08 -6.34 -10.07
N SER A 31 -8.54 -7.18 -10.95
CA SER A 31 -7.25 -7.86 -10.78
C SER A 31 -6.12 -6.82 -10.85
N GLY A 32 -6.28 -5.70 -10.13
CA GLY A 32 -5.42 -4.54 -10.20
C GLY A 32 -4.21 -4.75 -9.30
N SER A 33 -3.03 -4.55 -9.87
CA SER A 33 -1.79 -4.40 -9.13
C SER A 33 -1.97 -3.35 -8.03
N THR A 34 -1.83 -3.76 -6.76
CA THR A 34 -1.90 -2.83 -5.62
C THR A 34 -0.52 -2.21 -5.39
N ILE A 35 -0.43 -0.89 -5.51
CA ILE A 35 0.77 -0.14 -5.13
C ILE A 35 0.71 0.12 -3.63
N VAL A 36 1.74 -0.29 -2.92
CA VAL A 36 1.89 -0.03 -1.48
C VAL A 36 3.12 0.84 -1.27
N GLN A 37 2.95 1.92 -0.50
CA GLN A 37 4.04 2.82 -0.13
C GLN A 37 4.26 2.78 1.37
N TYR A 38 5.52 2.60 1.78
CA TYR A 38 5.93 2.64 3.17
C TYR A 38 6.72 3.94 3.43
N GLY A 39 6.12 4.86 4.19
CA GLY A 39 6.68 6.19 4.42
C GLY A 39 6.44 7.16 3.27
N THR A 40 6.30 8.44 3.60
CA THR A 40 6.09 9.52 2.63
C THR A 40 7.40 10.24 2.31
N MET A 41 7.48 10.89 1.14
CA MET A 41 8.63 11.75 0.82
C MET A 41 8.81 12.89 1.83
N HIS A 42 7.72 13.45 2.34
CA HIS A 42 7.78 14.49 3.36
C HIS A 42 8.41 13.99 4.66
N GLU A 43 8.16 12.74 5.07
CA GLU A 43 8.83 12.14 6.22
C GLU A 43 10.32 11.87 5.93
N ALA A 44 10.63 11.28 4.78
CA ALA A 44 12.00 10.90 4.43
C ALA A 44 12.91 12.11 4.21
N ILE A 45 12.46 13.10 3.42
CA ILE A 45 13.26 14.28 3.05
C ILE A 45 12.99 15.43 4.02
N GLY A 46 11.70 15.74 4.24
CA GLY A 46 11.30 16.92 5.01
C GLY A 46 11.51 16.77 6.52
N LYS A 47 11.37 15.56 7.05
CA LYS A 47 11.54 15.27 8.49
C LYS A 47 12.77 14.42 8.81
N GLN A 48 13.58 14.07 7.79
CA GLN A 48 14.79 13.26 7.94
C GLN A 48 14.56 11.93 8.71
N GLN A 49 13.39 11.32 8.51
CA GLN A 49 13.03 10.06 9.17
C GLN A 49 13.58 8.88 8.37
N HIS A 50 14.84 8.54 8.64
CA HIS A 50 15.58 7.49 7.93
C HIS A 50 15.52 6.11 8.60
N GLN A 51 14.78 5.96 9.69
CA GLN A 51 14.61 4.67 10.37
C GLN A 51 13.78 3.67 9.55
N GLY A 52 14.12 2.39 9.68
CA GLY A 52 13.41 1.29 9.01
C GLY A 52 11.95 1.18 9.47
N ARG A 53 11.03 0.94 8.52
CA ARG A 53 9.59 0.76 8.80
C ARG A 53 9.05 -0.62 8.42
N VAL A 54 9.80 -1.35 7.60
CA VAL A 54 9.39 -2.64 7.05
C VAL A 54 10.63 -3.54 6.95
N LEU A 55 10.45 -4.82 7.26
CA LEU A 55 11.49 -5.82 7.06
C LEU A 55 11.44 -6.29 5.61
N LEU A 56 12.60 -6.36 4.95
CA LEU A 56 12.68 -6.81 3.56
C LEU A 56 12.15 -8.24 3.37
N ASN A 57 12.32 -9.10 4.38
CA ASN A 57 11.81 -10.49 4.36
C ASN A 57 10.27 -10.54 4.26
N ASP A 58 9.56 -9.58 4.86
CA ASP A 58 8.09 -9.50 4.79
C ASP A 58 7.62 -9.13 3.38
N LEU A 59 8.48 -8.47 2.60
CA LEU A 59 8.19 -8.09 1.22
C LEU A 59 8.62 -9.20 0.25
N SER A 60 9.81 -9.77 0.41
CA SER A 60 10.36 -10.80 -0.48
C SER A 60 9.66 -12.16 -0.37
N SER A 61 8.95 -12.41 0.73
CA SER A 61 8.11 -13.61 0.93
C SER A 61 6.78 -13.53 0.17
N LYS A 62 6.34 -12.33 -0.23
CA LYS A 62 5.14 -12.17 -1.05
C LYS A 62 5.44 -12.61 -2.49
N LYS A 63 4.54 -13.43 -3.04
CA LYS A 63 4.65 -13.92 -4.43
C LYS A 63 4.58 -12.74 -5.41
N HIS A 64 5.47 -12.70 -6.40
CA HIS A 64 5.51 -11.66 -7.45
C HIS A 64 5.56 -10.24 -6.89
N PHE A 65 6.30 -10.05 -5.80
CA PHE A 65 6.52 -8.72 -5.23
C PHE A 65 7.63 -7.99 -6.00
N HIS A 66 7.30 -6.80 -6.49
CA HIS A 66 8.23 -5.87 -7.11
C HIS A 66 8.22 -4.56 -6.31
N GLY A 67 9.40 -4.02 -6.03
CA GLY A 67 9.49 -2.81 -5.23
C GLY A 67 10.88 -2.18 -5.25
N VAL A 68 10.93 -0.90 -4.90
CA VAL A 68 12.17 -0.12 -4.78
C VAL A 68 12.10 0.73 -3.52
N GLY A 69 13.25 1.05 -2.94
CA GLY A 69 13.33 1.93 -1.78
C GLY A 69 14.76 2.17 -1.31
N ALA A 70 14.89 3.00 -0.29
CA ALA A 70 16.15 3.18 0.43
C ALA A 70 16.23 2.23 1.63
N LEU A 71 17.44 1.83 1.98
CA LEU A 71 17.71 1.16 3.25
C LEU A 71 17.67 2.16 4.40
N GLU A 72 17.52 1.62 5.61
CA GLU A 72 17.61 2.40 6.85
C GLU A 72 18.91 3.21 6.90
N GLY A 73 18.82 4.43 7.43
CA GLY A 73 19.95 5.36 7.51
C GLY A 73 20.46 5.86 6.16
N LEU A 74 19.70 5.63 5.07
CA LEU A 74 20.16 5.88 3.70
C LEU A 74 21.42 5.08 3.33
N ALA A 75 21.63 3.90 3.96
CA ALA A 75 22.81 3.06 3.76
C ALA A 75 22.91 2.40 2.37
N GLY A 76 22.01 2.76 1.45
CA GLY A 76 21.94 2.22 0.11
C GLY A 76 20.51 2.13 -0.41
N GLU A 77 20.39 1.48 -1.55
CA GLU A 77 19.15 1.28 -2.27
C GLU A 77 18.82 -0.20 -2.34
N VAL A 78 17.53 -0.51 -2.24
CA VAL A 78 17.00 -1.86 -2.40
C VAL A 78 16.10 -1.89 -3.63
N THR A 79 16.27 -2.94 -4.42
CA THR A 79 15.35 -3.32 -5.49
C THR A 79 14.90 -4.75 -5.23
N ILE A 80 13.60 -5.00 -5.28
CA ILE A 80 13.00 -6.32 -5.20
C ILE A 80 12.37 -6.62 -6.55
N ASP A 81 12.79 -7.71 -7.17
CA ASP A 81 12.24 -8.18 -8.44
C ASP A 81 11.79 -9.64 -8.32
N ASP A 82 10.49 -9.90 -8.47
CA ASP A 82 9.88 -11.21 -8.25
C ASP A 82 10.27 -11.84 -6.88
N GLY A 83 10.28 -11.00 -5.85
CA GLY A 83 10.73 -11.37 -4.50
C GLY A 83 12.24 -11.57 -4.35
N GLN A 84 13.05 -11.41 -5.40
CA GLN A 84 14.51 -11.40 -5.29
C GLN A 84 15.01 -10.02 -4.86
N VAL A 85 15.75 -9.99 -3.75
CA VAL A 85 16.31 -8.76 -3.19
C VAL A 85 17.70 -8.47 -3.76
N TYR A 86 17.90 -7.26 -4.26
CA TYR A 86 19.17 -6.68 -4.67
C TYR A 86 19.43 -5.43 -3.83
N VAL A 87 20.65 -5.31 -3.31
CA VAL A 87 21.10 -4.13 -2.58
C VAL A 87 22.25 -3.49 -3.35
N THR A 88 22.18 -2.18 -3.52
CA THR A 88 23.27 -1.36 -4.03
C THR A 88 23.66 -0.36 -2.95
N SER A 89 24.94 -0.24 -2.64
CA SER A 89 25.47 0.78 -1.72
C SER A 89 26.72 1.40 -2.30
N LEU A 90 27.00 2.64 -1.89
CA LEU A 90 28.27 3.31 -2.15
C LEU A 90 29.17 3.13 -0.94
N ASP A 91 30.47 2.98 -1.18
CA ASP A 91 31.47 3.12 -0.12
C ASP A 91 31.87 4.60 0.07
N ASP A 92 32.81 4.85 0.99
CA ASP A 92 33.30 6.19 1.31
C ASP A 92 34.06 6.85 0.13
N GLU A 93 34.46 6.06 -0.86
CA GLU A 93 35.16 6.49 -2.07
C GLU A 93 34.18 6.80 -3.22
N GLY A 94 32.89 6.50 -3.00
CA GLY A 94 31.82 6.69 -3.98
C GLY A 94 31.71 5.54 -4.98
N GLU A 95 32.39 4.42 -4.76
CA GLU A 95 32.31 3.24 -5.61
C GLU A 95 31.08 2.41 -5.27
N SER A 96 30.37 1.94 -6.31
CA SER A 96 29.13 1.19 -6.13
C SER A 96 29.40 -0.31 -5.97
N SER A 97 28.87 -0.90 -4.90
CA SER A 97 28.80 -2.34 -4.73
C SER A 97 27.37 -2.82 -4.87
N ARG A 98 27.14 -3.88 -5.66
CA ARG A 98 25.85 -4.56 -5.77
C ARG A 98 25.97 -5.96 -5.20
N HIS A 99 25.07 -6.32 -4.31
CA HIS A 99 25.00 -7.67 -3.75
C HIS A 99 23.56 -8.21 -3.78
N ARG A 100 23.42 -9.46 -4.22
CA ARG A 100 22.16 -10.21 -4.16
C ARG A 100 22.01 -10.80 -2.76
N ARG A 101 20.97 -10.38 -2.03
CA ARG A 101 20.66 -10.96 -0.72
C ARG A 101 20.03 -12.36 -0.91
N PRO A 102 20.49 -13.40 -0.20
CA PRO A 102 19.80 -14.69 -0.18
C PRO A 102 18.43 -14.52 0.50
N LYS A 103 17.44 -15.31 0.09
CA LYS A 103 16.16 -15.42 0.80
C LYS A 103 16.45 -16.14 2.13
N GLY A 104 16.30 -15.43 3.24
CA GLY A 104 16.41 -15.98 4.60
C GLY A 104 15.11 -16.61 5.08
#